data_AF-A0A8D3B375-F1
#
_entry.id   AF-A0A8D3B375-F1
#
_cell.length_a   1.000
_cell.length_b   1.000
_cell.length_c   1.000
_cell.angle_alpha   90.00
_cell.angle_beta   90.00
_cell.angle_gamma   90.00
#
_symmetry.space_group_name_H-M   'P 1'
#
loop_
_entity.id
_entity.type
_entity.pdbx_description
1 polymer ?
#
loop_
_entity_poly.entity_id
_entity_poly.type
_entity_poly.pdbx_seq_one_letter_code
_entity_poly.pdbx_strand_id
1 'polypeptide(L)'
;LVCVLLYSMFINDDTGLYSHLIGVPKALLPGIGGKKILDFWWETVNMRQLFTEVYLVTNADKYKHYERWATANDFPVENVVNDGSTTLEDRLGAVADLELAIRSHKLQDDIVVIAGDMLCADQNFDIAQVIRFFRSKPGELIIHYELEESEKSSSRGIVEVCPDTNRITRFSEKPQSGLTASRLASVVFYCIQRDTLSFLSDFLNLQPQATDRSFGRFWEWLINEKQLDVFGMKLPTGFQLIGQVVCYQKQVSFSTEMYAISLRVGLMGNPSDGFNGKTIAMTISNFWAEVTLVESQTLVTHTRTRLFRSLQDLFCISRKEGYLGGLRLLQATCKKFYQFCSKQGIALTKQNFTLKYDTNIPRQVALKLTVTVPLTLRSLLTLQDLPKPVRANFILNVETDELFITAGLQDRVVQVYEGLVCMDFSKKLMEEQGYGNYVSMDMSNLPLFWLAYLSDPSDSGRIHSNIRQRWLSGEPQVVEAMNTFAELTDQARSALQDRDWSRLAQLMDQNFELRRSVYTDDCLGPGNLKMVLLGKQFGSAVKLPGSGGAVVGLCLDQDRLVRLRAFQEAGCVFCVITPYNPSASTVCGQH
;
A
#
# COMPACT_ATOMS: atom_id res chain seq x y z
N LEU A 1 17.75 -7.47 23.43
CA LEU A 1 17.25 -8.44 22.42
C LEU A 1 18.42 -9.32 22.06
N VAL A 2 18.28 -10.62 22.29
CA VAL A 2 19.30 -11.62 21.94
C VAL A 2 18.86 -12.36 20.69
N CYS A 3 19.75 -12.65 19.75
CA CYS A 3 19.41 -13.46 18.57
C CYS A 3 19.96 -14.88 18.72
N VAL A 4 19.15 -15.90 18.41
CA VAL A 4 19.54 -17.31 18.40
C VAL A 4 19.32 -17.89 17.00
N LEU A 5 20.41 -18.31 16.36
CA LEU A 5 20.39 -18.98 15.07
C LEU A 5 20.38 -20.50 15.27
N LEU A 6 19.37 -21.18 14.71
CA LEU A 6 19.20 -22.64 14.81
C LEU A 6 19.37 -23.29 13.45
N TYR A 7 19.98 -24.48 13.39
CA TYR A 7 20.22 -25.19 12.14
C TYR A 7 19.40 -26.50 12.05
N SER A 8 18.98 -26.88 10.84
CA SER A 8 18.32 -28.16 10.57
C SER A 8 19.19 -29.11 9.73
N MET A 9 19.33 -30.37 10.16
CA MET A 9 19.96 -31.42 9.36
C MET A 9 19.05 -31.84 8.20
N PHE A 10 19.52 -31.84 6.95
CA PHE A 10 19.05 -32.73 5.85
C PHE A 10 19.71 -32.41 4.50
N ILE A 11 20.41 -33.32 3.83
CA ILE A 11 20.43 -33.38 2.36
C ILE A 11 20.44 -34.86 1.98
N ASN A 12 19.31 -35.37 1.50
CA ASN A 12 19.31 -36.53 0.60
C ASN A 12 19.20 -35.93 -0.81
N ASP A 13 20.29 -35.94 -1.56
CA ASP A 13 20.28 -35.53 -2.95
C ASP A 13 20.02 -36.77 -3.82
N ASP A 14 18.75 -37.00 -4.15
CA ASP A 14 18.33 -38.09 -5.04
C ASP A 14 18.78 -37.86 -6.51
N THR A 15 19.29 -36.66 -6.84
CA THR A 15 19.67 -36.26 -8.20
C THR A 15 21.17 -36.43 -8.51
N GLY A 16 22.02 -36.58 -7.48
CA GLY A 16 23.48 -36.77 -7.59
C GLY A 16 24.29 -35.53 -8.02
N LEU A 17 23.63 -34.45 -8.43
CA LEU A 17 24.23 -33.19 -8.92
C LEU A 17 25.00 -32.43 -7.83
N TYR A 18 24.65 -32.64 -6.55
CA TYR A 18 25.19 -31.92 -5.40
C TYR A 18 25.97 -32.83 -4.45
N SER A 19 26.45 -33.97 -4.95
CA SER A 19 27.25 -34.94 -4.18
C SER A 19 28.48 -34.33 -3.47
N HIS A 20 29.07 -33.27 -4.05
CA HIS A 20 30.17 -32.52 -3.45
C HIS A 20 29.78 -31.66 -2.23
N LEU A 21 28.48 -31.44 -1.99
CA LEU A 21 27.94 -30.70 -0.85
C LEU A 21 27.50 -31.62 0.31
N ILE A 22 27.59 -32.94 0.13
CA ILE A 22 27.27 -33.91 1.19
C ILE A 22 28.18 -33.68 2.40
N GLY A 23 27.56 -33.59 3.58
CA GLY A 23 28.25 -33.37 4.86
C GLY A 23 28.48 -31.90 5.23
N VAL A 24 28.30 -30.96 4.30
CA VAL A 24 28.35 -29.51 4.59
C VAL A 24 27.04 -29.08 5.27
N PRO A 25 27.08 -28.32 6.38
CA PRO A 25 25.86 -27.81 6.99
C PRO A 25 25.09 -26.88 6.05
N LYS A 26 23.76 -27.02 5.98
CA LYS A 26 22.89 -26.23 5.10
C LYS A 26 23.11 -24.72 5.19
N ALA A 27 23.25 -24.20 6.40
CA ALA A 27 23.48 -22.77 6.64
C ALA A 27 24.80 -22.26 6.02
N LEU A 28 25.75 -23.17 5.75
CA LEU A 28 27.04 -22.85 5.13
C LEU A 28 27.07 -23.13 3.63
N LEU A 29 25.95 -23.57 3.03
CA LEU A 29 25.85 -23.73 1.59
C LEU A 29 25.88 -22.36 0.90
N PRO A 30 26.43 -22.29 -0.32
CA PRO A 30 26.38 -21.07 -1.12
C PRO A 30 24.92 -20.76 -1.49
N GLY A 31 24.47 -19.55 -1.13
CA GLY A 31 23.25 -18.93 -1.60
C GLY A 31 23.50 -18.08 -2.86
N ILE A 32 22.60 -17.13 -3.10
CA ILE A 32 22.66 -16.24 -4.27
C ILE A 32 23.95 -15.42 -4.24
N GLY A 33 24.69 -15.43 -5.36
CA GLY A 33 25.97 -14.70 -5.48
C GLY A 33 27.17 -15.41 -4.86
N GLY A 34 27.05 -16.68 -4.47
CA GLY A 34 28.16 -17.50 -3.95
C GLY A 34 28.49 -17.29 -2.47
N LYS A 35 27.75 -16.41 -1.80
CA LYS A 35 27.86 -16.13 -0.36
C LYS A 35 27.13 -17.19 0.46
N LYS A 36 27.62 -17.56 1.65
CA LYS A 36 26.93 -18.56 2.48
C LYS A 36 25.66 -17.97 3.10
N ILE A 37 24.63 -18.79 3.30
CA ILE A 37 23.35 -18.34 3.89
C ILE A 37 23.57 -17.71 5.27
N LEU A 38 24.44 -18.31 6.09
CA LEU A 38 24.72 -17.82 7.42
C LEU A 38 25.44 -16.46 7.40
N ASP A 39 26.25 -16.16 6.37
CA ASP A 39 26.88 -14.85 6.22
C ASP A 39 25.80 -13.76 6.04
N PHE A 40 24.72 -14.06 5.31
CA PHE A 40 23.59 -13.14 5.14
C PHE A 40 22.88 -12.84 6.45
N TRP A 41 22.60 -13.87 7.25
CA TRP A 41 22.00 -13.67 8.58
C TRP A 41 22.93 -12.92 9.50
N TRP A 42 24.22 -13.24 9.49
CA TRP A 42 25.21 -12.55 10.30
C TRP A 42 25.28 -11.07 9.98
N GLU A 43 25.35 -10.68 8.71
CA GLU A 43 25.30 -9.26 8.33
C GLU A 43 24.00 -8.57 8.73
N THR A 44 22.87 -9.29 8.66
CA THR A 44 21.55 -8.78 9.06
C THR A 44 21.46 -8.54 10.56
N VAL A 45 22.01 -9.43 11.39
CA VAL A 45 21.90 -9.34 12.87
C VAL A 45 23.08 -8.60 13.51
N ASN A 46 24.25 -8.54 12.86
CA ASN A 46 25.44 -7.79 13.32
C ASN A 46 25.31 -6.27 13.08
N MET A 47 24.12 -5.78 12.73
CA MET A 47 23.84 -4.35 12.70
C MET A 47 23.85 -3.78 14.13
N ARG A 48 24.85 -2.94 14.41
CA ARG A 48 25.01 -2.26 15.71
C ARG A 48 23.68 -1.61 16.15
N GLN A 49 23.34 -1.73 17.43
CA GLN A 49 22.18 -1.17 18.15
C GLN A 49 20.88 -2.00 18.21
N LEU A 50 20.75 -3.12 17.48
CA LEU A 50 19.52 -3.93 17.54
C LEU A 50 19.60 -5.10 18.52
N PHE A 51 20.71 -5.83 18.49
CA PHE A 51 20.95 -7.01 19.31
C PHE A 51 22.08 -6.76 20.29
N THR A 52 21.90 -7.24 21.53
CA THR A 52 22.94 -7.19 22.57
C THR A 52 23.96 -8.29 22.36
N GLU A 53 23.48 -9.51 22.08
CA GLU A 53 24.29 -10.70 21.84
C GLU A 53 23.63 -11.58 20.77
N VAL A 54 24.44 -12.40 20.10
CA VAL A 54 23.99 -13.36 19.08
C VAL A 54 24.63 -14.71 19.38
N TYR A 55 23.81 -15.76 19.40
CA TYR A 55 24.21 -17.15 19.63
C TYR A 55 23.86 -18.02 18.42
N LEU A 56 24.70 -19.01 18.15
CA LEU A 56 24.49 -20.00 17.09
C LEU A 56 24.47 -21.38 17.73
N VAL A 57 23.35 -22.10 17.65
CA VAL A 57 23.26 -23.46 18.19
C VAL A 57 23.44 -24.48 17.08
N THR A 58 24.30 -25.47 17.33
CA THR A 58 24.62 -26.56 16.42
C THR A 58 24.86 -27.85 17.18
N ASN A 59 24.77 -28.96 16.47
CA ASN A 59 25.17 -30.27 16.97
C ASN A 59 26.69 -30.46 16.99
N ALA A 60 27.15 -31.49 17.70
CA ALA A 60 28.56 -31.81 17.85
C ALA A 60 29.21 -32.27 16.54
N ASP A 61 28.45 -32.98 15.68
CA ASP A 61 28.92 -33.41 14.34
C ASP A 61 29.32 -32.21 13.46
N LYS A 62 28.51 -31.15 13.45
CA LYS A 62 28.72 -29.95 12.62
C LYS A 62 29.45 -28.82 13.33
N TYR A 63 29.68 -28.91 14.64
CA TYR A 63 30.29 -27.84 15.45
C TYR A 63 31.58 -27.26 14.84
N LYS A 64 32.51 -28.12 14.39
CA LYS A 64 33.77 -27.66 13.80
C LYS A 64 33.62 -26.87 12.50
N HIS A 65 32.55 -27.06 11.76
CA HIS A 65 32.26 -26.23 10.58
C HIS A 65 31.87 -24.81 10.99
N TYR A 66 31.03 -24.69 12.02
CA TYR A 66 30.57 -23.40 12.54
C TYR A 66 31.62 -22.66 13.36
N GLU A 67 32.49 -23.35 14.09
CA GLU A 67 33.67 -22.76 14.77
C GLU A 67 34.61 -22.07 13.77
N ARG A 68 34.89 -22.74 12.64
CA ARG A 68 35.70 -22.18 11.54
C ARG A 68 35.00 -21.01 10.85
N TRP A 69 33.70 -21.14 10.61
CA TRP A 69 32.90 -20.06 10.04
C TRP A 69 32.90 -18.83 10.96
N ALA A 70 32.75 -19.03 12.26
CA ALA A 70 32.71 -17.96 13.24
C ALA A 70 34.03 -17.18 13.27
N THR A 71 35.15 -17.91 13.33
CA THR A 71 36.51 -17.32 13.26
C THR A 71 36.72 -16.51 11.97
N ALA A 72 36.21 -17.00 10.83
CA ALA A 72 36.39 -16.33 9.54
C ALA A 72 35.51 -15.10 9.33
N ASN A 73 34.44 -14.93 10.11
CA ASN A 73 33.44 -13.86 9.97
C ASN A 73 33.36 -12.94 11.20
N ASP A 74 34.36 -13.00 12.09
CA ASP A 74 34.41 -12.22 13.34
C ASP A 74 33.15 -12.43 14.23
N PHE A 75 32.59 -13.65 14.23
CA PHE A 75 31.55 -14.06 15.17
C PHE A 75 32.20 -14.62 16.45
N PRO A 76 31.73 -14.26 17.66
CA PRO A 76 32.30 -14.77 18.91
C PRO A 76 32.20 -16.30 18.99
N VAL A 77 33.34 -16.98 19.00
CA VAL A 77 33.38 -18.46 18.96
C VAL A 77 32.75 -19.05 20.23
N GLU A 78 32.87 -18.36 21.35
CA GLU A 78 32.21 -18.66 22.62
C GLU A 78 30.68 -18.67 22.53
N ASN A 79 30.10 -17.94 21.57
CA ASN A 79 28.65 -17.89 21.35
C ASN A 79 28.15 -19.00 20.42
N VAL A 80 29.04 -19.89 19.94
CA VAL A 80 28.64 -21.12 19.23
C VAL A 80 28.33 -22.21 20.26
N VAL A 81 27.04 -22.50 20.44
CA VAL A 81 26.53 -23.47 21.42
C VAL A 81 26.49 -24.86 20.78
N ASN A 82 27.17 -25.82 21.40
CA ASN A 82 27.13 -27.22 21.01
C ASN A 82 26.07 -27.97 21.83
N ASP A 83 25.07 -28.55 21.15
CA ASP A 83 24.00 -29.32 21.80
C ASP A 83 24.40 -30.74 22.24
N GLY A 84 25.58 -31.21 21.80
CA GLY A 84 26.14 -32.51 22.13
C GLY A 84 25.66 -33.68 21.28
N SER A 85 24.63 -33.50 20.46
CA SER A 85 24.11 -34.55 19.56
C SER A 85 25.06 -34.81 18.39
N THR A 86 25.11 -36.05 17.92
CA THR A 86 25.99 -36.49 16.82
C THR A 86 25.24 -37.15 15.68
N THR A 87 23.98 -37.49 15.89
CA THR A 87 23.10 -38.22 14.98
C THR A 87 21.70 -37.60 14.95
N LEU A 88 20.81 -38.12 14.11
CA LEU A 88 19.42 -37.66 14.08
C LEU A 88 18.61 -38.24 15.25
N GLU A 89 19.02 -39.41 15.73
CA GLU A 89 18.36 -40.19 16.76
C GLU A 89 18.58 -39.61 18.16
N ASP A 90 19.79 -39.07 18.43
CA ASP A 90 20.18 -38.45 19.71
C ASP A 90 19.93 -36.93 19.79
N ARG A 91 19.27 -36.34 18.78
CA ARG A 91 18.95 -34.91 18.76
C ARG A 91 18.10 -34.49 19.96
N LEU A 92 18.31 -33.27 20.45
CA LEU A 92 17.50 -32.72 21.55
C LEU A 92 16.13 -32.22 21.08
N GLY A 93 16.09 -31.64 19.87
CA GLY A 93 14.91 -31.00 19.28
C GLY A 93 14.99 -29.47 19.36
N ALA A 94 14.43 -28.77 18.37
CA ALA A 94 14.66 -27.33 18.17
C ALA A 94 14.28 -26.44 19.37
N VAL A 95 13.23 -26.81 20.12
CA VAL A 95 12.83 -26.09 21.35
C VAL A 95 13.84 -26.33 22.48
N ALA A 96 14.39 -27.54 22.58
CA ALA A 96 15.42 -27.88 23.56
C ALA A 96 16.76 -27.22 23.23
N ASP A 97 17.10 -27.06 21.94
CA ASP A 97 18.29 -26.31 21.50
C ASP A 97 18.22 -24.84 21.93
N LEU A 98 17.04 -24.22 21.80
CA LEU A 98 16.79 -22.87 22.29
C LEU A 98 16.89 -22.80 23.82
N GLU A 99 16.26 -23.72 24.56
CA GLU A 99 16.35 -23.78 26.02
C GLU A 99 17.80 -23.97 26.49
N LEU A 100 18.59 -24.78 25.80
CA LEU A 100 20.01 -24.98 26.08
C LEU A 100 20.80 -23.67 25.96
N ALA A 101 20.59 -22.92 24.88
CA ALA A 101 21.24 -21.62 24.69
C ALA A 101 20.87 -20.63 25.81
N ILE A 102 19.58 -20.57 26.17
CA ILE A 102 19.07 -19.71 27.25
C ILE A 102 19.70 -20.09 28.59
N ARG A 103 19.73 -21.38 28.93
CA ARG A 103 20.25 -21.87 30.22
C ARG A 103 21.77 -21.71 30.33
N SER A 104 22.51 -22.04 29.27
CA SER A 104 23.97 -21.98 29.26
C SER A 104 24.50 -20.54 29.39
N HIS A 105 23.82 -19.57 28.77
CA HIS A 105 24.22 -18.17 28.76
C HIS A 105 23.39 -17.27 29.68
N LYS A 106 22.44 -17.86 30.43
CA LYS A 106 21.57 -17.18 31.40
C LYS A 106 20.85 -15.98 30.79
N LEU A 107 20.27 -16.18 29.61
CA LEU A 107 19.58 -15.12 28.87
C LEU A 107 18.31 -14.69 29.62
N GLN A 108 18.12 -13.37 29.76
CA GLN A 108 16.98 -12.74 30.49
C GLN A 108 16.30 -11.63 29.67
N ASP A 109 16.74 -11.45 28.44
CA ASP A 109 16.19 -10.48 27.48
C ASP A 109 15.14 -11.13 26.59
N ASP A 110 14.35 -10.31 25.90
CA ASP A 110 13.54 -10.79 24.78
C ASP A 110 14.46 -11.38 23.69
N ILE A 111 14.01 -12.44 23.02
CA ILE A 111 14.82 -13.24 22.10
C ILE A 111 14.22 -13.21 20.69
N VAL A 112 15.07 -13.12 19.67
CA VAL A 112 14.71 -13.39 18.29
C VAL A 112 15.33 -14.72 17.85
N VAL A 113 14.50 -15.66 17.43
CA VAL A 113 14.93 -17.00 17.00
C VAL A 113 14.80 -17.09 15.49
N ILE A 114 15.88 -17.43 14.78
CA ILE A 114 15.90 -17.55 13.32
C ILE A 114 16.50 -18.89 12.91
N ALA A 115 15.92 -19.58 11.93
CA ALA A 115 16.58 -20.71 11.31
C ALA A 115 17.74 -20.22 10.41
N GLY A 116 18.97 -20.63 10.72
CA GLY A 116 20.18 -20.23 10.01
C GLY A 116 20.30 -20.77 8.58
N ASP A 117 19.49 -21.76 8.21
CA ASP A 117 19.38 -22.32 6.85
C ASP A 117 18.23 -21.72 6.02
N MET A 118 17.55 -20.70 6.56
CA MET A 118 16.47 -20.01 5.87
C MET A 118 17.03 -19.00 4.86
N LEU A 119 16.71 -19.15 3.57
CA LEU A 119 17.10 -18.19 2.53
C LEU A 119 15.99 -17.15 2.33
N CYS A 120 16.26 -15.89 2.67
CA CYS A 120 15.40 -14.79 2.26
C CYS A 120 15.64 -14.50 0.77
N ALA A 121 14.58 -14.54 -0.04
CA ALA A 121 14.67 -14.13 -1.44
C ALA A 121 15.07 -12.65 -1.57
N ASP A 122 14.76 -11.83 -0.57
CA ASP A 122 15.14 -10.43 -0.51
C ASP A 122 16.43 -10.24 0.32
N GLN A 123 17.53 -9.93 -0.36
CA GLN A 123 18.82 -9.63 0.28
C GLN A 123 18.81 -8.31 1.07
N ASN A 124 17.70 -7.56 1.04
CA ASN A 124 17.56 -6.26 1.67
C ASN A 124 16.52 -6.25 2.80
N PHE A 125 16.24 -7.37 3.46
CA PHE A 125 15.25 -7.44 4.54
C PHE A 125 15.48 -6.44 5.72
N ASP A 126 14.45 -5.69 6.14
CA ASP A 126 14.52 -4.76 7.29
C ASP A 126 14.14 -5.42 8.63
N ILE A 127 15.10 -6.12 9.25
CA ILE A 127 14.92 -6.69 10.59
C ILE A 127 14.59 -5.64 11.67
N ALA A 128 14.97 -4.37 11.49
CA ALA A 128 14.61 -3.31 12.43
C ALA A 128 13.10 -3.01 12.41
N GLN A 129 12.45 -3.16 11.24
CA GLN A 129 10.99 -3.04 11.13
C GLN A 129 10.30 -4.16 11.92
N VAL A 130 10.80 -5.39 11.84
CA VAL A 130 10.27 -6.53 12.60
C VAL A 130 10.38 -6.28 14.11
N ILE A 131 11.55 -5.85 14.59
CA ILE A 131 11.74 -5.55 16.02
C ILE A 131 10.83 -4.41 16.49
N ARG A 132 10.65 -3.36 15.68
CA ARG A 132 9.71 -2.27 16.00
C ARG A 132 8.27 -2.77 16.08
N PHE A 133 7.87 -3.64 15.16
CA PHE A 133 6.54 -4.23 15.15
C PHE A 133 6.31 -5.11 16.37
N PHE A 134 7.26 -6.00 16.70
CA PHE A 134 7.24 -6.81 17.93
C PHE A 134 7.05 -5.93 19.17
N ARG A 135 7.87 -4.90 19.34
CA ARG A 135 7.77 -3.96 20.48
C ARG A 135 6.46 -3.16 20.52
N SER A 136 5.73 -3.07 19.42
CA SER A 136 4.43 -2.38 19.35
C SER A 136 3.25 -3.27 19.76
N LYS A 137 3.48 -4.58 19.96
CA LYS A 137 2.47 -5.55 20.31
C LYS A 137 2.65 -6.03 21.76
N PRO A 138 1.56 -6.40 22.46
CA PRO A 138 1.64 -6.85 23.85
C PRO A 138 2.10 -8.30 24.02
N GLY A 139 2.33 -9.04 22.93
CA GLY A 139 2.66 -10.47 22.98
C GLY A 139 3.76 -10.86 21.99
N GLU A 140 3.74 -12.12 21.57
CA GLU A 140 4.80 -12.69 20.72
C GLU A 140 4.62 -12.36 19.24
N LEU A 141 5.69 -12.54 18.46
CA LEU A 141 5.65 -12.34 17.02
C LEU A 141 6.10 -13.58 16.27
N ILE A 142 5.27 -14.02 15.33
CA ILE A 142 5.61 -15.03 14.32
C ILE A 142 5.61 -14.37 12.95
N ILE A 143 6.69 -14.60 12.21
CA ILE A 143 6.78 -14.21 10.82
C ILE A 143 6.14 -15.28 9.92
N HIS A 144 5.36 -14.84 8.92
CA HIS A 144 4.71 -15.73 7.96
C HIS A 144 4.76 -15.19 6.53
N TYR A 145 4.56 -16.07 5.55
CA TYR A 145 4.38 -15.71 4.14
C TYR A 145 3.19 -16.49 3.56
N GLU A 146 2.77 -16.12 2.36
CA GLU A 146 1.68 -16.80 1.67
C GLU A 146 2.25 -17.84 0.70
N LEU A 147 1.82 -19.09 0.83
CA LEU A 147 2.30 -20.20 0.00
C LEU A 147 1.86 -20.05 -1.46
N GLU A 148 2.80 -20.23 -2.40
CA GLU A 148 2.49 -20.31 -3.84
C GLU A 148 1.57 -21.51 -4.12
N GLU A 149 0.75 -21.48 -5.18
CA GLU A 149 -0.23 -22.54 -5.48
C GLU A 149 0.39 -23.95 -5.58
N SER A 150 1.65 -24.06 -6.00
CA SER A 150 2.40 -25.31 -6.08
C SER A 150 2.86 -25.86 -4.72
N GLU A 151 2.88 -25.03 -3.68
CA GLU A 151 3.35 -25.41 -2.35
C GLU A 151 2.25 -26.06 -1.51
N LYS A 152 2.63 -27.14 -0.81
CA LYS A 152 1.73 -27.95 0.02
C LYS A 152 1.74 -27.46 1.46
N SER A 153 0.56 -27.18 2.01
CA SER A 153 0.37 -26.78 3.42
C SER A 153 0.87 -27.83 4.41
N SER A 154 0.85 -29.12 4.06
CA SER A 154 1.34 -30.22 4.90
C SER A 154 2.86 -30.24 5.12
N SER A 155 3.60 -29.33 4.51
CA SER A 155 5.06 -29.23 4.65
C SER A 155 5.53 -28.17 5.66
N ARG A 156 4.62 -27.34 6.17
CA ARG A 156 4.89 -26.17 7.02
C ARG A 156 3.89 -26.04 8.17
N GLY A 157 4.24 -25.25 9.18
CA GLY A 157 3.25 -24.75 10.13
C GLY A 157 2.38 -23.68 9.48
N ILE A 158 1.06 -23.78 9.61
CA ILE A 158 0.09 -22.87 8.99
C ILE A 158 -0.58 -22.03 10.08
N VAL A 159 -0.70 -20.73 9.83
CA VAL A 159 -1.29 -19.76 10.76
C VAL A 159 -2.57 -19.16 10.20
N GLU A 160 -3.54 -18.91 11.06
CA GLU A 160 -4.72 -18.10 10.77
C GLU A 160 -4.56 -16.76 11.46
N VAL A 161 -4.56 -15.66 10.71
CA VAL A 161 -4.25 -14.32 11.21
C VAL A 161 -5.46 -13.42 11.05
N CYS A 162 -5.88 -12.77 12.14
CA CYS A 162 -6.95 -11.77 12.11
C CYS A 162 -6.46 -10.52 11.35
N PRO A 163 -7.09 -10.14 10.22
CA PRO A 163 -6.65 -9.02 9.39
C PRO A 163 -6.63 -7.66 10.11
N ASP A 164 -7.52 -7.47 11.11
CA ASP A 164 -7.66 -6.18 11.78
C ASP A 164 -6.65 -5.98 12.92
N THR A 165 -6.30 -7.07 13.62
CA THR A 165 -5.47 -7.02 14.83
C THR A 165 -4.05 -7.54 14.62
N ASN A 166 -3.85 -8.29 13.53
CA ASN A 166 -2.71 -9.16 13.27
C ASN A 166 -2.54 -10.29 14.29
N ARG A 167 -3.52 -10.56 15.15
CA ARG A 167 -3.42 -11.66 16.12
C ARG A 167 -3.59 -13.00 15.39
N ILE A 168 -2.73 -13.97 15.71
CA ILE A 168 -2.85 -15.34 15.25
C ILE A 168 -3.93 -16.02 16.08
N THR A 169 -5.01 -16.45 15.43
CA THR A 169 -6.14 -17.13 16.08
C THR A 169 -5.94 -18.63 16.16
N ARG A 170 -5.11 -19.19 15.29
CA ARG A 170 -4.81 -20.62 15.25
C ARG A 170 -3.45 -20.89 14.61
N PHE A 171 -2.74 -21.87 15.15
CA PHE A 171 -1.55 -22.44 14.53
C PHE A 171 -1.78 -23.94 14.29
N SER A 172 -1.34 -24.48 13.17
CA SER A 172 -1.43 -25.92 12.87
C SER A 172 -0.11 -26.42 12.31
N GLU A 173 0.55 -27.34 12.99
CA GLU A 173 1.83 -27.89 12.51
C GLU A 173 1.58 -28.95 11.43
N LYS A 174 2.03 -28.65 10.20
CA LYS A 174 1.96 -29.55 9.04
C LYS A 174 0.57 -30.21 8.88
N PRO A 175 -0.50 -29.40 8.75
CA PRO A 175 -1.85 -29.93 8.70
C PRO A 175 -2.05 -30.81 7.45
N GLN A 176 -2.87 -31.85 7.58
CA GLN A 176 -3.37 -32.59 6.44
C GLN A 176 -4.18 -31.67 5.50
N SER A 177 -4.19 -32.01 4.22
CA SER A 177 -4.89 -31.24 3.20
C SER A 177 -6.38 -31.07 3.53
N GLY A 178 -6.88 -29.83 3.51
CA GLY A 178 -8.28 -29.50 3.77
C GLY A 178 -8.65 -29.17 5.22
N LEU A 179 -7.74 -29.29 6.19
CA LEU A 179 -8.01 -28.96 7.60
C LEU A 179 -8.08 -27.44 7.88
N THR A 180 -7.48 -26.62 7.02
CA THR A 180 -7.56 -25.16 7.07
C THR A 180 -7.64 -24.61 5.66
N ALA A 181 -8.34 -23.48 5.51
CA ALA A 181 -8.38 -22.70 4.28
C ALA A 181 -7.19 -21.72 4.19
N SER A 182 -6.46 -21.50 5.29
CA SER A 182 -5.31 -20.59 5.30
C SER A 182 -4.15 -21.15 4.48
N ARG A 183 -3.50 -20.26 3.73
CA ARG A 183 -2.24 -20.51 3.02
C ARG A 183 -1.06 -19.77 3.63
N LEU A 184 -1.23 -19.21 4.84
CA LEU A 184 -0.17 -18.47 5.51
C LEU A 184 0.75 -19.43 6.24
N ALA A 185 1.96 -19.62 5.72
CA ALA A 185 2.98 -20.48 6.31
C ALA A 185 3.90 -19.71 7.26
N SER A 186 4.05 -20.24 8.46
CA SER A 186 5.03 -19.79 9.45
C SER A 186 6.43 -20.26 9.08
N VAL A 187 7.41 -19.38 9.28
CA VAL A 187 8.84 -19.71 9.22
C VAL A 187 9.44 -19.65 10.61
N VAL A 188 10.59 -20.30 10.82
CA VAL A 188 11.35 -20.17 12.07
C VAL A 188 12.02 -18.80 12.08
N PHE A 189 11.21 -17.81 12.40
CA PHE A 189 11.57 -16.43 12.67
C PHE A 189 10.55 -15.90 13.66
N TYR A 190 10.94 -15.96 14.93
CA TYR A 190 10.09 -15.65 16.06
C TYR A 190 10.71 -14.54 16.90
N CYS A 191 9.89 -13.65 17.45
CA CYS A 191 10.30 -12.78 18.55
C CYS A 191 9.52 -13.19 19.79
N ILE A 192 10.26 -13.53 20.84
CA ILE A 192 9.75 -14.10 22.08
C ILE A 192 10.10 -13.17 23.26
N GLN A 193 9.10 -12.73 24.02
CA GLN A 193 9.29 -11.93 25.22
C GLN A 193 9.93 -12.78 26.32
N ARG A 194 10.72 -12.13 27.18
CA ARG A 194 11.43 -12.80 28.28
C ARG A 194 10.51 -13.66 29.16
N ASP A 195 9.29 -13.20 29.41
CA ASP A 195 8.35 -13.85 30.34
C ASP A 195 7.83 -15.17 29.75
N THR A 196 7.71 -15.24 28.42
CA THR A 196 7.24 -16.42 27.68
C THR A 196 8.30 -17.52 27.59
N LEU A 197 9.58 -17.20 27.81
CA LEU A 197 10.67 -18.20 27.79
C LEU A 197 10.49 -19.28 28.85
N SER A 198 9.78 -18.99 29.95
CA SER A 198 9.44 -19.96 31.00
C SER A 198 8.62 -21.15 30.50
N PHE A 199 7.79 -20.96 29.46
CA PHE A 199 6.98 -22.03 28.87
C PHE A 199 7.80 -23.07 28.11
N LEU A 200 9.06 -22.80 27.77
CA LEU A 200 9.93 -23.76 27.07
C LEU A 200 10.12 -25.02 27.92
N SER A 201 10.47 -24.84 29.20
CA SER A 201 10.67 -25.97 30.12
C SER A 201 9.36 -26.74 30.37
N ASP A 202 8.24 -26.04 30.51
CA ASP A 202 6.92 -26.67 30.65
C ASP A 202 6.57 -27.54 29.44
N PHE A 203 6.79 -27.02 28.22
CA PHE A 203 6.54 -27.76 26.99
C PHE A 203 7.47 -28.98 26.85
N LEU A 204 8.75 -28.83 27.18
CA LEU A 204 9.72 -29.92 27.11
C LEU A 204 9.40 -31.06 28.09
N ASN A 205 8.86 -30.73 29.26
CA ASN A 205 8.36 -31.74 30.21
C ASN A 205 7.15 -32.51 29.69
N LEU A 206 6.29 -31.88 28.88
CA LEU A 206 5.13 -32.51 28.25
C LEU A 206 5.53 -33.37 27.04
N GLN A 207 6.66 -33.09 26.39
CA GLN A 207 7.11 -33.75 25.17
C GLN A 207 8.36 -34.61 25.41
N PRO A 208 8.20 -35.91 25.78
CA PRO A 208 9.33 -36.78 26.06
C PRO A 208 10.13 -37.14 24.80
N GLN A 209 9.51 -37.15 23.62
CA GLN A 209 10.18 -37.51 22.36
C GLN A 209 10.75 -36.29 21.66
N ALA A 210 12.00 -36.38 21.18
CA ALA A 210 12.69 -35.28 20.50
C ALA A 210 12.01 -34.83 19.20
N THR A 211 11.28 -35.73 18.52
CA THR A 211 10.48 -35.44 17.33
C THR A 211 9.37 -34.43 17.58
N ASP A 212 8.79 -34.43 18.78
CA ASP A 212 7.67 -33.57 19.14
C ASP A 212 8.12 -32.23 19.72
N ARG A 213 9.41 -32.09 20.05
CA ARG A 213 10.06 -30.86 20.56
C ARG A 213 10.35 -29.82 19.45
N SER A 214 9.45 -29.73 18.48
CA SER A 214 9.55 -28.78 17.35
C SER A 214 8.85 -27.46 17.66
N PHE A 215 9.31 -26.36 17.04
CA PHE A 215 8.63 -25.07 17.20
C PHE A 215 7.19 -25.06 16.72
N GLY A 216 6.88 -25.84 15.67
CA GLY A 216 5.51 -25.95 15.18
C GLY A 216 4.55 -26.46 16.25
N ARG A 217 4.93 -27.54 16.94
CA ARG A 217 4.15 -28.09 18.07
C ARG A 217 4.12 -27.15 19.27
N PHE A 218 5.23 -26.46 19.54
CA PHE A 218 5.29 -25.47 20.62
C PHE A 218 4.32 -24.31 20.41
N TRP A 219 4.30 -23.73 19.20
CA TRP A 219 3.38 -22.65 18.85
C TRP A 219 1.93 -23.13 18.75
N GLU A 220 1.70 -24.33 18.23
CA GLU A 220 0.37 -24.97 18.24
C GLU A 220 -0.17 -25.08 19.67
N TRP A 221 0.65 -25.52 20.63
CA TRP A 221 0.29 -25.62 22.05
C TRP A 221 0.07 -24.25 22.70
N LEU A 222 1.01 -23.30 22.53
CA LEU A 222 0.88 -21.96 23.15
C LEU A 222 -0.34 -21.19 22.64
N ILE A 223 -0.59 -21.21 21.33
CA ILE A 223 -1.67 -20.44 20.70
C ILE A 223 -3.01 -21.14 20.92
N ASN A 224 -3.10 -22.44 20.65
CA ASN A 224 -4.39 -23.12 20.66
C ASN A 224 -4.81 -23.57 22.07
N GLU A 225 -3.88 -23.99 22.93
CA GLU A 225 -4.21 -24.52 24.26
C GLU A 225 -3.99 -23.49 25.37
N LYS A 226 -2.84 -22.81 25.39
CA LYS A 226 -2.55 -21.78 26.40
C LYS A 226 -3.17 -20.42 26.09
N GLN A 227 -3.70 -20.23 24.88
CA GLN A 227 -4.35 -19.00 24.43
C GLN A 227 -3.46 -17.76 24.63
N LEU A 228 -2.15 -17.92 24.41
CA LEU A 228 -1.19 -16.82 24.47
C LEU A 228 -1.41 -15.86 23.29
N ASP A 229 -1.35 -14.56 23.55
CA ASP A 229 -1.43 -13.56 22.49
C ASP A 229 -0.15 -13.61 21.63
N VAL A 230 -0.30 -14.11 20.40
CA VAL A 230 0.75 -14.15 19.38
C VAL A 230 0.27 -13.39 18.16
N PHE A 231 1.13 -12.56 17.58
CA PHE A 231 0.84 -11.74 16.41
C PHE A 231 1.61 -12.23 15.18
N GLY A 232 1.02 -12.04 14.00
CA GLY A 232 1.60 -12.36 12.71
C GLY A 232 2.16 -11.12 12.02
N MET A 233 3.30 -11.27 11.35
CA MET A 233 3.79 -10.29 10.38
C MET A 233 4.08 -11.00 9.04
N LYS A 234 3.40 -10.54 7.99
CA LYS A 234 3.53 -10.99 6.61
C LYS A 234 4.83 -10.47 6.00
N LEU A 235 5.56 -11.36 5.36
CA LEU A 235 6.66 -11.02 4.48
C LEU A 235 6.17 -10.86 3.03
N PRO A 236 6.78 -9.94 2.26
CA PRO A 236 6.35 -9.65 0.88
C PRO A 236 6.74 -10.77 -0.10
N THR A 237 7.76 -11.57 0.22
CA THR A 237 8.22 -12.69 -0.61
C THR A 237 8.24 -13.98 0.20
N GLY A 238 7.97 -15.11 -0.45
CA GLY A 238 8.11 -16.44 0.16
C GLY A 238 9.56 -16.74 0.57
N PHE A 239 9.70 -17.57 1.59
CA PHE A 239 11.00 -18.09 2.04
C PHE A 239 11.18 -19.52 1.56
N GLN A 240 12.32 -19.80 0.92
CA GLN A 240 12.65 -21.14 0.46
C GLN A 240 13.65 -21.79 1.43
N LEU A 241 13.28 -22.95 1.97
CA LEU A 241 14.19 -23.83 2.71
C LEU A 241 14.99 -24.65 1.70
N ILE A 242 16.32 -24.61 1.79
CA ILE A 242 17.18 -25.37 0.87
C ILE A 242 17.03 -26.89 1.15
N GLY A 243 16.77 -27.65 0.08
CA GLY A 243 16.63 -29.11 0.09
C GLY A 243 15.23 -29.67 -0.22
N GLN A 244 14.23 -28.84 -0.56
CA GLN A 244 12.91 -29.32 -1.01
C GLN A 244 12.56 -29.01 -2.47
N VAL A 245 13.22 -28.05 -3.12
CA VAL A 245 13.07 -27.76 -4.55
C VAL A 245 14.39 -27.18 -5.06
N VAL A 246 14.81 -27.59 -6.26
CA VAL A 246 16.00 -27.08 -6.97
C VAL A 246 15.93 -25.56 -7.06
N CYS A 247 16.77 -24.86 -6.29
CA CYS A 247 16.78 -23.40 -6.20
C CYS A 247 17.92 -22.82 -7.03
N TYR A 248 17.65 -22.51 -8.30
CA TYR A 248 18.36 -21.46 -9.05
C TYR A 248 17.37 -20.86 -10.05
N GLN A 249 17.32 -19.52 -10.12
CA GLN A 249 16.50 -18.70 -11.04
C GLN A 249 15.06 -18.38 -10.59
N LYS A 250 14.95 -17.36 -9.73
CA LYS A 250 14.03 -16.24 -9.99
C LYS A 250 14.80 -14.96 -9.67
N GLN A 251 15.65 -14.55 -10.61
CA GLN A 251 15.98 -13.13 -10.73
C GLN A 251 14.65 -12.45 -11.03
N VAL A 252 14.14 -11.64 -10.11
CA VAL A 252 13.15 -10.63 -10.47
C VAL A 252 13.89 -9.71 -11.42
N SER A 253 13.72 -9.92 -12.72
CA SER A 253 14.15 -8.98 -13.75
C SER A 253 13.38 -7.70 -13.52
N PHE A 254 14.06 -6.68 -12.96
CA PHE A 254 13.43 -5.45 -12.52
C PHE A 254 13.04 -4.58 -13.71
N SER A 255 11.74 -4.45 -13.92
CA SER A 255 11.13 -3.58 -14.92
C SER A 255 11.14 -2.13 -14.44
N THR A 256 11.45 -1.19 -15.35
CA THR A 256 11.01 0.19 -15.17
C THR A 256 9.50 0.18 -15.28
N GLU A 257 8.80 0.51 -14.20
CA GLU A 257 7.35 0.55 -14.21
C GLU A 257 6.87 1.98 -14.35
N MET A 258 6.02 2.18 -15.35
CA MET A 258 5.44 3.46 -15.69
C MET A 258 3.94 3.38 -15.46
N TYR A 259 3.44 4.22 -14.56
CA TYR A 259 2.03 4.26 -14.21
C TYR A 259 1.45 5.61 -14.62
N ALA A 260 0.40 5.59 -15.42
CA ALA A 260 -0.33 6.79 -15.82
C ALA A 260 -1.74 6.80 -15.20
N ILE A 261 -2.21 7.97 -14.81
CA ILE A 261 -3.58 8.18 -14.35
C ILE A 261 -4.22 9.32 -15.13
N SER A 262 -5.46 9.08 -15.54
CA SER A 262 -6.31 10.04 -16.21
C SER A 262 -6.84 11.07 -15.21
N LEU A 263 -7.03 12.30 -15.69
CA LEU A 263 -7.67 13.36 -14.93
C LEU A 263 -9.14 13.01 -14.64
N ARG A 264 -9.78 13.67 -13.67
CA ARG A 264 -11.22 13.50 -13.41
C ARG A 264 -12.01 14.80 -13.54
N VAL A 265 -13.30 14.68 -13.85
CA VAL A 265 -14.28 15.79 -13.85
C VAL A 265 -15.48 15.41 -12.99
N GLY A 266 -15.88 16.29 -12.07
CA GLY A 266 -17.12 16.13 -11.30
C GLY A 266 -18.32 16.55 -12.12
N LEU A 267 -19.24 15.63 -12.39
CA LEU A 267 -20.42 15.87 -13.23
C LEU A 267 -21.65 16.24 -12.39
N MET A 268 -21.85 15.63 -11.22
CA MET A 268 -23.01 15.90 -10.36
C MET A 268 -22.69 15.79 -8.87
N GLY A 269 -23.45 16.50 -8.04
CA GLY A 269 -23.46 16.38 -6.58
C GLY A 269 -22.38 17.16 -5.84
N ASN A 270 -21.23 17.45 -6.48
CA ASN A 270 -20.19 18.24 -5.83
C ASN A 270 -20.72 19.64 -5.44
N PRO A 271 -20.46 20.11 -4.19
CA PRO A 271 -19.41 19.64 -3.27
C PRO A 271 -19.85 18.67 -2.15
N SER A 272 -20.97 17.94 -2.28
CA SER A 272 -21.55 17.18 -1.16
C SER A 272 -20.75 15.95 -0.68
N ASP A 273 -19.67 15.56 -1.36
CA ASP A 273 -18.85 14.39 -1.02
C ASP A 273 -18.15 14.51 0.34
N GLY A 274 -17.88 15.73 0.79
CA GLY A 274 -17.35 16.00 2.13
C GLY A 274 -18.41 16.19 3.22
N PHE A 275 -19.70 15.98 2.90
CA PHE A 275 -20.87 16.35 3.71
C PHE A 275 -21.95 15.26 3.76
N ASN A 276 -21.55 14.00 3.62
CA ASN A 276 -22.45 12.83 3.61
C ASN A 276 -23.42 12.76 2.43
N GLY A 277 -23.10 13.41 1.31
CA GLY A 277 -23.94 13.40 0.11
C GLY A 277 -23.53 12.36 -0.92
N LYS A 278 -23.96 12.59 -2.16
CA LYS A 278 -23.68 11.72 -3.31
C LYS A 278 -23.06 12.51 -4.44
N THR A 279 -22.26 11.88 -5.29
CA THR A 279 -21.66 12.54 -6.47
C THR A 279 -21.55 11.60 -7.65
N ILE A 280 -21.45 12.17 -8.85
CA ILE A 280 -21.07 11.46 -10.07
C ILE A 280 -19.85 12.15 -10.66
N ALA A 281 -18.81 11.39 -10.95
CA ALA A 281 -17.59 11.89 -11.59
C ALA A 281 -17.09 10.92 -12.67
N MET A 282 -16.27 11.45 -13.57
CA MET A 282 -15.75 10.71 -14.72
C MET A 282 -14.25 10.96 -14.89
N THR A 283 -13.48 9.92 -15.23
CA THR A 283 -12.10 10.08 -15.68
C THR A 283 -12.02 10.47 -17.16
N ILE A 284 -11.04 11.31 -17.54
CA ILE A 284 -10.86 11.86 -18.88
C ILE A 284 -9.40 11.71 -19.33
N SER A 285 -9.18 11.40 -20.61
CA SER A 285 -7.84 11.15 -21.18
C SER A 285 -7.16 12.40 -21.74
N ASN A 286 -7.82 13.56 -21.71
CA ASN A 286 -7.26 14.84 -22.19
C ASN A 286 -5.95 15.22 -21.50
N PHE A 287 -5.78 14.80 -20.25
CA PHE A 287 -4.62 15.12 -19.42
C PHE A 287 -4.17 13.88 -18.67
N TRP A 288 -2.88 13.80 -18.39
CA TRP A 288 -2.23 12.69 -17.75
C TRP A 288 -1.30 13.17 -16.65
N ALA A 289 -1.19 12.35 -15.61
CA ALA A 289 -0.02 12.33 -14.74
C ALA A 289 0.61 10.95 -14.84
N GLU A 290 1.92 10.92 -14.75
CA GLU A 290 2.71 9.70 -14.78
C GLU A 290 3.64 9.67 -13.58
N VAL A 291 3.78 8.49 -12.99
CA VAL A 291 4.84 8.19 -12.04
C VAL A 291 5.68 7.05 -12.60
N THR A 292 7.00 7.26 -12.62
CA THR A 292 7.98 6.23 -12.94
C THR A 292 8.64 5.77 -11.66
N LEU A 293 8.62 4.47 -11.39
CA LEU A 293 9.37 3.85 -10.31
C LEU A 293 10.50 3.01 -10.91
N VAL A 294 11.73 3.30 -10.49
CA VAL A 294 12.95 2.63 -10.97
C VAL A 294 13.77 2.24 -9.74
N GLU A 295 14.17 0.98 -9.63
CA GLU A 295 15.10 0.57 -8.57
C GLU A 295 16.42 1.37 -8.66
N SER A 296 16.95 1.80 -7.51
CA SER A 296 18.20 2.56 -7.48
C SER A 296 18.93 2.34 -6.17
N GLN A 297 20.25 2.55 -6.15
CA GLN A 297 21.05 2.39 -4.93
C GLN A 297 20.62 3.33 -3.79
N THR A 298 20.07 4.50 -4.13
CA THR A 298 19.61 5.52 -3.19
C THR A 298 18.13 5.82 -3.40
N LEU A 299 17.39 6.08 -2.31
CA LEU A 299 16.00 6.53 -2.39
C LEU A 299 15.95 7.99 -2.86
N VAL A 300 15.39 8.23 -4.05
CA VAL A 300 15.31 9.57 -4.65
C VAL A 300 13.86 9.87 -5.03
N THR A 301 13.37 11.05 -4.65
CA THR A 301 12.09 11.58 -5.12
C THR A 301 12.37 12.86 -5.91
N HIS A 302 11.98 12.91 -7.18
CA HIS A 302 12.19 14.13 -7.98
C HIS A 302 11.12 14.34 -9.03
N THR A 303 11.10 15.56 -9.57
CA THR A 303 10.20 15.98 -10.64
C THR A 303 11.05 16.13 -11.90
N ARG A 304 10.56 15.70 -13.06
CA ARG A 304 11.27 15.93 -14.33
C ARG A 304 11.37 17.43 -14.69
N THR A 305 10.47 18.24 -14.12
CA THR A 305 10.17 19.62 -14.54
C THR A 305 10.90 20.73 -13.77
N ARG A 306 11.89 20.43 -12.92
CA ARG A 306 12.62 21.46 -12.13
C ARG A 306 13.81 22.12 -12.85
N LEU A 307 13.81 22.14 -14.18
CA LEU A 307 14.77 22.91 -14.97
C LEU A 307 14.16 24.25 -15.36
N PHE A 308 14.68 25.33 -14.78
CA PHE A 308 14.27 26.70 -15.11
C PHE A 308 15.22 27.27 -16.16
N ARG A 309 14.69 27.82 -17.26
CA ARG A 309 15.54 28.40 -18.32
C ARG A 309 16.06 29.78 -17.94
N SER A 310 15.40 30.45 -16.99
CA SER A 310 15.78 31.78 -16.50
C SER A 310 15.24 32.04 -15.09
N LEU A 311 15.71 33.12 -14.46
CA LEU A 311 15.13 33.62 -13.19
C LEU A 311 13.65 34.03 -13.35
N GLN A 312 13.28 34.57 -14.52
CA GLN A 312 11.90 34.92 -14.83
C GLN A 312 11.01 33.67 -14.87
N ASP A 313 11.49 32.59 -15.46
CA ASP A 313 10.77 31.30 -15.48
C ASP A 313 10.60 30.75 -14.07
N LEU A 314 11.65 30.80 -13.25
CA LEU A 314 11.58 30.41 -11.85
C LEU A 314 10.56 31.25 -11.07
N PHE A 315 10.54 32.57 -11.26
CA PHE A 315 9.58 33.45 -10.61
C PHE A 315 8.14 33.12 -11.02
N CYS A 316 7.87 33.01 -12.32
CA CYS A 316 6.54 32.71 -12.86
C CYS A 316 6.02 31.35 -12.40
N ILE A 317 6.85 30.31 -12.51
CA ILE A 317 6.49 28.94 -12.12
C ILE A 317 6.34 28.87 -10.59
N SER A 318 7.27 29.40 -9.80
CA SER A 318 7.18 29.34 -8.34
C SER A 318 5.97 30.10 -7.80
N ARG A 319 5.59 31.23 -8.41
CA ARG A 319 4.37 31.96 -8.06
C ARG A 319 3.12 31.11 -8.32
N LYS A 320 3.08 30.39 -9.44
CA LYS A 320 1.92 29.59 -9.88
C LYS A 320 1.84 28.21 -9.21
N GLU A 321 2.96 27.53 -9.03
CA GLU A 321 3.08 26.13 -8.59
C GLU A 321 3.54 25.98 -7.13
N GLY A 322 4.03 27.07 -6.53
CA GLY A 322 4.71 27.04 -5.24
C GLY A 322 6.09 26.38 -5.33
N TYR A 323 6.78 26.31 -4.20
CA TYR A 323 8.18 25.88 -4.18
C TYR A 323 8.37 24.35 -4.16
N LEU A 324 7.44 23.61 -3.54
CA LEU A 324 7.57 22.17 -3.35
C LEU A 324 6.80 21.34 -4.39
N GLY A 325 5.78 21.90 -5.05
CA GLY A 325 4.98 21.20 -6.06
C GLY A 325 4.43 19.84 -5.57
N GLY A 326 4.56 18.82 -6.42
CA GLY A 326 4.12 17.44 -6.12
C GLY A 326 5.10 16.64 -5.26
N LEU A 327 6.31 17.15 -5.00
CA LEU A 327 7.33 16.43 -4.23
C LEU A 327 6.87 16.12 -2.80
N ARG A 328 6.17 17.07 -2.17
CA ARG A 328 5.60 16.86 -0.82
C ARG A 328 4.57 15.73 -0.80
N LEU A 329 3.85 15.51 -1.90
CA LEU A 329 2.84 14.45 -2.01
C LEU A 329 3.53 13.09 -2.12
N LEU A 330 4.57 12.97 -2.96
CA LEU A 330 5.39 11.76 -3.05
C LEU A 330 5.94 11.34 -1.68
N GLN A 331 6.57 12.27 -0.97
CA GLN A 331 7.18 12.01 0.34
C GLN A 331 6.13 11.60 1.37
N ALA A 332 4.99 12.30 1.43
CA ALA A 332 3.88 11.97 2.31
C ALA A 332 3.29 10.58 1.98
N THR A 333 3.17 10.24 0.69
CA THR A 333 2.72 8.91 0.26
C THR A 333 3.67 7.82 0.73
N CYS A 334 4.99 7.96 0.48
CA CYS A 334 5.98 6.99 0.94
C CYS A 334 5.98 6.83 2.46
N LYS A 335 5.89 7.93 3.22
CA LYS A 335 5.81 7.89 4.69
C LYS A 335 4.55 7.16 5.17
N LYS A 336 3.37 7.51 4.65
CA LYS A 336 2.10 6.88 5.04
C LYS A 336 2.04 5.43 4.60
N PHE A 337 2.66 5.08 3.46
CA PHE A 337 2.78 3.72 2.99
C PHE A 337 3.62 2.88 3.95
N TYR A 338 4.80 3.37 4.32
CA TYR A 338 5.64 2.72 5.33
C TYR A 338 4.90 2.50 6.65
N GLN A 339 4.20 3.53 7.14
CA GLN A 339 3.38 3.43 8.35
C GLN A 339 2.23 2.43 8.21
N PHE A 340 1.59 2.38 7.05
CA PHE A 340 0.51 1.43 6.76
C PHE A 340 1.02 0.01 6.81
N CYS A 341 2.10 -0.30 6.07
CA CYS A 341 2.73 -1.61 6.09
C CYS A 341 3.17 -1.99 7.51
N SER A 342 3.80 -1.07 8.25
CA SER A 342 4.16 -1.32 9.64
C SER A 342 2.96 -1.61 10.53
N LYS A 343 1.81 -0.95 10.35
CA LYS A 343 0.60 -1.21 11.15
C LYS A 343 -0.07 -2.54 10.80
N GLN A 344 -0.10 -2.86 9.51
CA GLN A 344 -0.69 -4.10 8.98
C GLN A 344 0.23 -5.32 9.13
N GLY A 345 1.39 -5.17 9.79
CA GLY A 345 2.36 -6.25 9.90
C GLY A 345 2.85 -6.72 8.54
N ILE A 346 3.11 -5.81 7.61
CA ILE A 346 3.71 -6.11 6.31
C ILE A 346 5.16 -5.64 6.36
N ALA A 347 6.10 -6.59 6.26
CA ALA A 347 7.51 -6.29 6.13
C ALA A 347 7.79 -5.64 4.76
N LEU A 348 8.64 -4.63 4.74
CA LEU A 348 9.11 -3.97 3.53
C LEU A 348 10.57 -4.34 3.28
N THR A 349 10.94 -4.42 2.00
CA THR A 349 12.32 -4.58 1.56
C THR A 349 13.06 -3.24 1.76
N LYS A 350 14.38 -3.27 2.06
CA LYS A 350 15.25 -2.07 2.07
C LYS A 350 15.68 -1.66 0.66
N GLN A 351 15.07 -2.23 -0.39
CA GLN A 351 15.39 -1.86 -1.75
C GLN A 351 15.04 -0.39 -1.96
N ASN A 352 16.05 0.38 -2.36
CA ASN A 352 15.88 1.78 -2.67
C ASN A 352 15.31 1.94 -4.08
N PHE A 353 14.64 3.05 -4.31
CA PHE A 353 14.06 3.35 -5.62
C PHE A 353 14.09 4.85 -5.90
N THR A 354 14.05 5.17 -7.18
CA THR A 354 13.88 6.50 -7.71
C THR A 354 12.45 6.65 -8.17
N LEU A 355 11.74 7.58 -7.56
CA LEU A 355 10.37 7.94 -7.87
C LEU A 355 10.34 9.25 -8.62
N LYS A 356 9.91 9.21 -9.88
CA LYS A 356 9.78 10.37 -10.76
C LYS A 356 8.31 10.62 -11.01
N TYR A 357 7.89 11.88 -11.08
CA TYR A 357 6.59 12.22 -11.64
C TYR A 357 6.71 13.26 -12.75
N ASP A 358 5.77 13.16 -13.69
CA ASP A 358 5.56 14.11 -14.77
C ASP A 358 4.05 14.28 -15.02
N THR A 359 3.63 15.45 -15.50
CA THR A 359 2.21 15.70 -15.75
C THR A 359 2.01 16.88 -16.69
N ASN A 360 0.96 16.80 -17.52
CA ASN A 360 0.45 17.93 -18.28
C ASN A 360 -0.83 18.55 -17.68
N ILE A 361 -1.24 18.11 -16.49
CA ILE A 361 -2.45 18.60 -15.81
C ILE A 361 -2.19 20.01 -15.26
N PRO A 362 -2.94 21.03 -15.71
CA PRO A 362 -2.82 22.37 -15.15
C PRO A 362 -3.32 22.40 -13.70
N ARG A 363 -2.57 23.02 -12.80
CA ARG A 363 -2.92 23.17 -11.37
C ARG A 363 -4.28 23.85 -11.15
N GLN A 364 -4.70 24.66 -12.12
CA GLN A 364 -5.87 25.54 -12.11
C GLN A 364 -7.20 24.79 -12.23
N VAL A 365 -7.20 23.53 -12.69
CA VAL A 365 -8.44 22.79 -13.00
C VAL A 365 -9.10 22.20 -11.74
N ALA A 366 -8.89 22.80 -10.55
CA ALA A 366 -9.24 22.23 -9.23
C ALA A 366 -8.67 20.82 -8.97
N LEU A 367 -7.73 20.38 -9.80
CA LEU A 367 -7.18 19.03 -9.79
C LEU A 367 -5.75 19.17 -9.32
N LYS A 368 -5.62 19.19 -7.99
CA LYS A 368 -4.34 19.26 -7.30
C LYS A 368 -3.44 18.13 -7.86
N LEU A 369 -2.13 18.30 -7.73
CA LEU A 369 -1.09 17.27 -7.98
C LEU A 369 -1.29 15.96 -7.17
N THR A 370 -2.42 15.82 -6.48
CA THR A 370 -2.85 14.67 -5.69
C THR A 370 -3.07 13.42 -6.51
N VAL A 371 -3.20 13.51 -7.84
CA VAL A 371 -3.07 12.38 -8.79
C VAL A 371 -1.76 11.59 -8.62
N THR A 372 -0.73 12.22 -8.06
CA THR A 372 0.57 11.57 -7.83
C THR A 372 0.51 10.55 -6.68
N VAL A 373 -0.42 10.71 -5.73
CA VAL A 373 -0.60 9.79 -4.59
C VAL A 373 -1.13 8.42 -5.05
N PRO A 374 -2.26 8.28 -5.78
CA PRO A 374 -2.71 6.99 -6.30
C PRO A 374 -1.70 6.34 -7.23
N LEU A 375 -0.97 7.13 -8.02
CA LEU A 375 0.08 6.64 -8.91
C LEU A 375 1.26 6.03 -8.15
N THR A 376 1.78 6.76 -7.16
CA THR A 376 2.83 6.25 -6.26
C THR A 376 2.35 5.03 -5.49
N LEU A 377 1.07 5.00 -5.10
CA LEU A 377 0.47 3.86 -4.43
C LEU A 377 0.43 2.61 -5.34
N ARG A 378 0.06 2.81 -6.62
CA ARG A 378 -0.03 1.76 -7.63
C ARG A 378 1.35 1.16 -7.93
N SER A 379 2.41 1.98 -7.88
CA SER A 379 3.78 1.54 -8.14
C SER A 379 4.45 0.79 -6.98
N LEU A 380 3.97 0.91 -5.74
CA LEU A 380 4.62 0.31 -4.57
C LEU A 380 4.24 -1.18 -4.33
N LEU A 381 3.78 -1.86 -5.38
CA LEU A 381 3.65 -3.32 -5.61
C LEU A 381 2.90 -4.21 -4.57
N THR A 382 2.60 -3.77 -3.34
CA THR A 382 1.90 -4.59 -2.34
C THR A 382 0.43 -4.21 -2.11
N LEU A 383 -0.08 -3.18 -2.80
CA LEU A 383 -1.45 -2.67 -2.57
C LEU A 383 -2.41 -2.94 -3.71
N GLN A 384 -1.99 -3.63 -4.77
CA GLN A 384 -2.96 -4.20 -5.72
C GLN A 384 -3.90 -5.18 -5.02
N ASP A 385 -3.44 -5.81 -3.94
CA ASP A 385 -4.22 -6.68 -3.05
C ASP A 385 -5.22 -5.92 -2.17
N LEU A 386 -5.11 -4.59 -2.04
CA LEU A 386 -6.08 -3.82 -1.26
C LEU A 386 -7.39 -3.62 -2.03
N PRO A 387 -8.55 -3.84 -1.36
CA PRO A 387 -9.84 -3.46 -1.91
C PRO A 387 -9.84 -2.01 -2.38
N LYS A 388 -10.44 -1.74 -3.56
CA LYS A 388 -10.52 -0.38 -4.14
C LYS A 388 -11.02 0.69 -3.15
N PRO A 389 -12.04 0.44 -2.30
CA PRO A 389 -12.47 1.43 -1.31
C PRO A 389 -11.37 1.81 -0.31
N VAL A 390 -10.60 0.83 0.16
CA VAL A 390 -9.50 1.03 1.13
C VAL A 390 -8.38 1.86 0.49
N ARG A 391 -8.08 1.62 -0.79
CA ARG A 391 -7.12 2.44 -1.55
C ARG A 391 -7.57 3.90 -1.63
N ALA A 392 -8.84 4.15 -1.94
CA ALA A 392 -9.38 5.52 -2.00
C ALA A 392 -9.27 6.24 -0.63
N ASN A 393 -9.59 5.55 0.46
CA ASN A 393 -9.43 6.07 1.82
C ASN A 393 -7.96 6.35 2.17
N PHE A 394 -7.04 5.46 1.80
CA PHE A 394 -5.61 5.68 2.02
C PHE A 394 -5.13 6.96 1.33
N ILE A 395 -5.51 7.17 0.07
CA ILE A 395 -5.15 8.37 -0.70
C ILE A 395 -5.67 9.62 -0.01
N LEU A 396 -6.91 9.60 0.49
CA LEU A 396 -7.48 10.72 1.25
C LEU A 396 -6.66 10.99 2.52
N ASN A 397 -6.30 9.96 3.28
CA ASN A 397 -5.54 10.07 4.53
C ASN A 397 -4.12 10.64 4.33
N VAL A 398 -3.49 10.43 3.17
CA VAL A 398 -2.22 11.10 2.83
C VAL A 398 -2.41 12.61 2.73
N GLU A 399 -3.53 13.06 2.18
CA GLU A 399 -3.80 14.47 2.03
C GLU A 399 -4.28 15.13 3.31
N THR A 400 -5.23 14.50 4.01
CA THR A 400 -5.88 15.08 5.19
C THR A 400 -5.03 14.95 6.45
N ASP A 401 -4.52 13.74 6.74
CA ASP A 401 -3.89 13.48 8.03
C ASP A 401 -2.41 13.87 8.04
N GLU A 402 -1.73 13.66 6.91
CA GLU A 402 -0.28 13.91 6.80
C GLU A 402 0.02 15.31 6.28
N LEU A 403 -0.74 15.80 5.29
CA LEU A 403 -0.49 17.10 4.66
C LEU A 403 -1.48 18.19 5.07
N PHE A 404 -2.50 17.86 5.89
CA PHE A 404 -3.53 18.79 6.37
C PHE A 404 -4.26 19.54 5.23
N ILE A 405 -4.37 18.90 4.07
CA ILE A 405 -5.07 19.42 2.90
C ILE A 405 -6.56 19.12 3.06
N THR A 406 -7.39 20.14 3.05
CA THR A 406 -8.84 19.96 2.95
C THR A 406 -9.18 19.31 1.60
N ALA A 407 -9.75 18.11 1.67
CA ALA A 407 -10.09 17.27 0.53
C ALA A 407 -11.33 16.43 0.82
N GLY A 408 -12.10 16.11 -0.23
CA GLY A 408 -13.22 15.18 -0.18
C GLY A 408 -12.89 13.86 -0.87
N LEU A 409 -13.72 12.82 -0.68
CA LEU A 409 -13.38 11.47 -1.10
C LEU A 409 -13.64 11.21 -2.61
N GLN A 410 -14.49 12.03 -3.26
CA GLN A 410 -14.91 11.89 -4.66
C GLN A 410 -13.71 11.66 -5.60
N ASP A 411 -12.71 12.53 -5.51
CA ASP A 411 -11.61 12.56 -6.48
C ASP A 411 -10.77 11.29 -6.39
N ARG A 412 -10.62 10.75 -5.18
CA ARG A 412 -9.83 9.57 -4.89
C ARG A 412 -10.55 8.31 -5.35
N VAL A 413 -11.86 8.25 -5.13
CA VAL A 413 -12.68 7.13 -5.57
C VAL A 413 -12.68 7.04 -7.09
N VAL A 414 -12.98 8.12 -7.82
CA VAL A 414 -13.02 8.08 -9.29
C VAL A 414 -11.64 7.78 -9.89
N GLN A 415 -10.56 8.23 -9.26
CA GLN A 415 -9.18 7.89 -9.65
C GLN A 415 -8.85 6.40 -9.46
N VAL A 416 -9.37 5.75 -8.42
CA VAL A 416 -9.13 4.32 -8.16
C VAL A 416 -10.06 3.42 -8.98
N TYR A 417 -11.31 3.85 -9.17
CA TYR A 417 -12.32 3.07 -9.88
C TYR A 417 -12.18 3.20 -11.39
N GLU A 418 -11.75 4.36 -11.87
CA GLU A 418 -11.68 4.76 -13.29
C GLU A 418 -13.07 4.71 -13.99
N GLY A 419 -13.19 5.37 -15.14
CA GLY A 419 -14.44 5.47 -15.88
C GLY A 419 -15.44 6.47 -15.30
N LEU A 420 -16.73 6.17 -15.44
CA LEU A 420 -17.85 6.95 -14.90
C LEU A 420 -18.37 6.27 -13.63
N VAL A 421 -18.38 7.00 -12.50
CA VAL A 421 -18.67 6.42 -11.19
C VAL A 421 -19.71 7.25 -10.45
N CYS A 422 -20.76 6.60 -9.97
CA CYS A 422 -21.70 7.14 -9.00
C CYS A 422 -21.27 6.74 -7.59
N MET A 423 -21.21 7.71 -6.69
CA MET A 423 -20.63 7.57 -5.36
C MET A 423 -21.60 8.06 -4.30
N ASP A 424 -21.86 7.23 -3.30
CA ASP A 424 -22.71 7.54 -2.15
C ASP A 424 -21.87 7.54 -0.88
N PHE A 425 -21.75 8.71 -0.25
CA PHE A 425 -20.99 8.93 0.99
C PHE A 425 -21.90 9.09 2.19
N SER A 426 -23.15 8.61 2.13
CA SER A 426 -24.11 8.73 3.22
C SER A 426 -23.54 8.23 4.55
N LYS A 427 -23.86 8.97 5.61
CA LYS A 427 -23.30 8.77 6.95
C LYS A 427 -23.42 7.32 7.42
N LYS A 428 -24.59 6.71 7.20
CA LYS A 428 -24.89 5.32 7.56
C LYS A 428 -23.89 4.35 6.91
N LEU A 429 -23.66 4.44 5.60
CA LEU A 429 -22.71 3.59 4.89
C LEU A 429 -21.28 3.80 5.41
N MET A 430 -20.87 5.06 5.55
CA MET A 430 -19.53 5.40 6.02
C MET A 430 -19.26 4.85 7.44
N GLU A 431 -20.26 4.87 8.33
CA GLU A 431 -20.16 4.34 9.70
C GLU A 431 -20.21 2.81 9.75
N GLU A 432 -21.05 2.16 8.94
CA GLU A 432 -21.24 0.70 8.97
C GLU A 432 -20.07 -0.09 8.38
N GLN A 433 -19.47 0.37 7.27
CA GLN A 433 -18.41 -0.37 6.57
C GLN A 433 -17.08 0.41 6.42
N GLY A 434 -17.03 1.68 6.83
CA GLY A 434 -15.82 2.53 6.75
C GLY A 434 -15.56 3.16 5.39
N TYR A 435 -16.46 2.96 4.41
CA TYR A 435 -16.39 3.53 3.06
C TYR A 435 -17.78 3.64 2.43
N GLY A 436 -17.90 4.44 1.38
CA GLY A 436 -19.15 4.68 0.67
C GLY A 436 -19.51 3.59 -0.34
N ASN A 437 -20.69 3.68 -0.96
CA ASN A 437 -21.05 2.80 -2.06
C ASN A 437 -20.61 3.41 -3.40
N TYR A 438 -19.82 2.67 -4.18
CA TYR A 438 -19.20 3.15 -5.41
C TYR A 438 -19.58 2.24 -6.58
N VAL A 439 -20.37 2.76 -7.53
CA VAL A 439 -20.94 2.00 -8.63
C VAL A 439 -20.43 2.58 -9.95
N SER A 440 -19.70 1.75 -10.71
CA SER A 440 -19.33 2.06 -12.10
C SER A 440 -20.58 2.05 -12.99
N MET A 441 -20.69 3.03 -13.86
CA MET A 441 -21.83 3.23 -14.75
C MET A 441 -21.44 2.99 -16.22
N ASP A 442 -22.45 2.71 -17.05
CA ASP A 442 -22.26 2.59 -18.50
C ASP A 442 -21.75 3.91 -19.10
N MET A 443 -20.73 3.81 -19.93
CA MET A 443 -20.11 4.94 -20.65
C MET A 443 -20.46 4.95 -22.14
N SER A 444 -21.29 4.00 -22.59
CA SER A 444 -21.69 3.88 -23.99
C SER A 444 -22.61 5.03 -24.39
N ASN A 445 -22.29 5.69 -25.51
CA ASN A 445 -23.08 6.80 -26.06
C ASN A 445 -23.25 8.00 -25.13
N LEU A 446 -22.25 8.29 -24.28
CA LEU A 446 -22.25 9.52 -23.49
C LEU A 446 -22.31 10.76 -24.41
N PRO A 447 -23.03 11.82 -24.00
CA PRO A 447 -23.06 13.05 -24.77
C PRO A 447 -21.70 13.76 -24.70
N LEU A 448 -21.50 14.72 -25.60
CA LEU A 448 -20.26 15.50 -25.64
C LEU A 448 -20.21 16.49 -24.48
N PHE A 449 -19.28 16.25 -23.57
CA PHE A 449 -18.89 17.20 -22.54
C PHE A 449 -17.70 18.04 -23.00
N TRP A 450 -17.55 19.22 -22.41
CA TRP A 450 -16.40 20.09 -22.62
C TRP A 450 -15.91 20.68 -21.31
N LEU A 451 -14.65 21.08 -21.28
CA LEU A 451 -13.98 21.67 -20.13
C LEU A 451 -13.37 23.01 -20.55
N ALA A 452 -13.56 24.03 -19.71
CA ALA A 452 -12.84 25.29 -19.83
C ALA A 452 -12.23 25.71 -18.50
N TYR A 453 -11.05 26.35 -18.53
CA TYR A 453 -10.35 26.78 -17.31
C TYR A 453 -9.53 28.06 -17.54
N LEU A 454 -9.26 28.77 -16.45
CA LEU A 454 -8.48 30.02 -16.50
C LEU A 454 -6.98 29.73 -16.61
N SER A 455 -6.31 30.46 -17.51
CA SER A 455 -4.86 30.32 -17.74
C SER A 455 -4.01 30.88 -16.57
N ASP A 456 -4.51 31.90 -15.87
CA ASP A 456 -3.92 32.48 -14.66
C ASP A 456 -5.05 32.88 -13.69
N PRO A 457 -5.44 32.02 -12.74
CA PRO A 457 -6.52 32.33 -11.82
C PRO A 457 -6.06 33.42 -10.86
N SER A 458 -6.94 34.39 -10.59
CA SER A 458 -6.71 35.36 -9.52
C SER A 458 -6.71 34.65 -8.16
N ASP A 459 -5.82 35.07 -7.25
CA ASP A 459 -5.77 34.63 -5.84
C ASP A 459 -7.08 34.89 -5.07
N SER A 460 -8.05 35.58 -5.67
CA SER A 460 -9.36 35.89 -5.10
C SER A 460 -10.23 34.66 -4.80
N GLY A 461 -9.90 33.47 -5.33
CA GLY A 461 -10.54 32.20 -4.95
C GLY A 461 -10.06 31.61 -3.62
N ARG A 462 -9.11 32.27 -2.93
CA ARG A 462 -8.67 31.94 -1.56
C ARG A 462 -9.63 32.44 -0.46
N ILE A 463 -10.80 32.98 -0.82
CA ILE A 463 -11.83 33.27 0.18
C ILE A 463 -12.23 31.93 0.80
N HIS A 464 -11.78 31.71 2.04
CA HIS A 464 -12.08 30.52 2.80
C HIS A 464 -13.59 30.37 2.95
N SER A 465 -14.19 29.42 2.24
CA SER A 465 -15.60 29.09 2.42
C SER A 465 -15.80 28.54 3.84
N ASN A 466 -16.64 29.18 4.65
CA ASN A 466 -17.01 28.68 5.99
C ASN A 466 -18.07 27.56 5.94
N ILE A 467 -18.37 27.01 4.76
CA ILE A 467 -19.42 26.01 4.54
C ILE A 467 -19.26 24.77 5.44
N ARG A 468 -18.02 24.31 5.66
CA ARG A 468 -17.79 23.20 6.58
C ARG A 468 -18.14 23.54 8.02
N GLN A 469 -17.83 24.75 8.48
CA GLN A 469 -18.22 25.21 9.81
C GLN A 469 -19.74 25.32 9.92
N ARG A 470 -20.41 25.92 8.92
CA ARG A 470 -21.88 26.06 8.86
C ARG A 470 -22.60 24.71 8.87
N TRP A 471 -22.06 23.72 8.15
CA TRP A 471 -22.56 22.35 8.17
C TRP A 471 -22.36 21.68 9.53
N LEU A 472 -21.18 21.80 10.14
CA LEU A 472 -20.90 21.23 11.47
C LEU A 472 -21.77 21.87 12.57
N SER A 473 -22.15 23.14 12.42
CA SER A 473 -23.11 23.80 13.32
C SER A 473 -24.57 23.42 13.04
N GLY A 474 -24.84 22.57 12.04
CA GLY A 474 -26.19 22.13 11.70
C GLY A 474 -27.05 23.24 11.08
N GLU A 475 -26.45 24.20 10.37
CA GLU A 475 -27.20 25.30 9.77
C GLU A 475 -28.22 24.76 8.74
N PRO A 476 -29.54 25.04 8.90
CA PRO A 476 -30.58 24.41 8.08
C PRO A 476 -30.39 24.58 6.58
N GLN A 477 -30.04 25.79 6.13
CA GLN A 477 -29.83 26.08 4.71
C GLN A 477 -28.72 25.23 4.10
N VAL A 478 -27.61 25.01 4.83
CA VAL A 478 -26.48 24.23 4.33
C VAL A 478 -26.80 22.74 4.35
N VAL A 479 -27.41 22.24 5.43
CA VAL A 479 -27.81 20.83 5.54
C VAL A 479 -28.82 20.46 4.45
N GLU A 480 -29.84 21.30 4.24
CA GLU A 480 -30.84 21.11 3.18
C GLU A 480 -30.19 21.10 1.80
N ALA A 481 -29.29 22.05 1.51
CA ALA A 481 -28.60 22.06 0.24
C ALA A 481 -27.74 20.81 0.00
N MET A 482 -27.08 20.26 1.02
CA MET A 482 -26.32 19.00 0.89
C MET A 482 -27.23 17.80 0.58
N ASN A 483 -28.42 17.76 1.17
CA ASN A 483 -29.43 16.75 0.84
C ASN A 483 -29.93 16.93 -0.60
N THR A 484 -30.22 18.16 -1.03
CA THR A 484 -30.64 18.44 -2.41
C THR A 484 -29.55 18.09 -3.42
N PHE A 485 -28.26 18.30 -3.12
CA PHE A 485 -27.16 17.81 -3.98
C PHE A 485 -27.19 16.29 -4.16
N ALA A 486 -27.49 15.54 -3.10
CA ALA A 486 -27.63 14.10 -3.17
C ALA A 486 -28.84 13.68 -4.03
N GLU A 487 -29.99 14.34 -3.87
CA GLU A 487 -31.20 14.11 -4.68
C GLU A 487 -30.98 14.42 -6.17
N LEU A 488 -30.31 15.53 -6.48
CA LEU A 488 -29.93 15.88 -7.86
C LEU A 488 -29.01 14.82 -8.46
N THR A 489 -28.15 14.21 -7.63
CA THR A 489 -27.27 13.13 -8.06
C THR A 489 -28.05 11.85 -8.38
N ASP A 490 -29.02 11.48 -7.55
CA ASP A 490 -29.90 10.33 -7.84
C ASP A 490 -30.69 10.55 -9.14
N GLN A 491 -31.24 11.75 -9.33
CA GLN A 491 -31.95 12.10 -10.57
C GLN A 491 -31.03 12.09 -11.79
N ALA A 492 -29.79 12.57 -11.65
CA ALA A 492 -28.80 12.55 -12.73
C ALA A 492 -28.35 11.13 -13.07
N ARG A 493 -28.29 10.24 -12.07
CA ARG A 493 -28.03 8.82 -12.28
C ARG A 493 -29.12 8.21 -13.16
N SER A 494 -30.39 8.45 -12.85
CA SER A 494 -31.51 7.98 -13.68
C SER A 494 -31.45 8.58 -15.09
N ALA A 495 -31.21 9.89 -15.21
CA ALA A 495 -31.09 10.55 -16.51
C ALA A 495 -29.94 9.98 -17.37
N LEU A 496 -28.80 9.61 -16.76
CA LEU A 496 -27.71 8.93 -17.45
C LEU A 496 -28.10 7.52 -17.90
N GLN A 497 -28.81 6.76 -17.07
CA GLN A 497 -29.28 5.41 -17.36
C GLN A 497 -30.32 5.41 -18.50
N ASP A 498 -31.27 6.33 -18.45
CA ASP A 498 -32.35 6.49 -19.42
C ASP A 498 -31.91 7.26 -20.68
N ARG A 499 -30.67 7.76 -20.69
CA ARG A 499 -30.09 8.59 -21.76
C ARG A 499 -30.87 9.89 -22.04
N ASP A 500 -31.50 10.45 -20.99
CA ASP A 500 -32.18 11.74 -21.05
C ASP A 500 -31.18 12.89 -20.85
N TRP A 501 -30.50 13.25 -21.94
CA TRP A 501 -29.48 14.30 -21.94
C TRP A 501 -30.05 15.70 -21.69
N SER A 502 -31.30 15.93 -22.07
CA SER A 502 -32.00 17.19 -21.81
C SER A 502 -32.24 17.37 -20.31
N ARG A 503 -32.70 16.32 -19.63
CA ARG A 503 -32.84 16.33 -18.17
C ARG A 503 -31.49 16.47 -17.48
N LEU A 504 -30.46 15.76 -17.95
CA LEU A 504 -29.11 15.89 -17.40
C LEU A 504 -28.58 17.33 -17.47
N ALA A 505 -28.78 18.02 -18.60
CA ALA A 505 -28.40 19.42 -18.76
C ALA A 505 -29.12 20.33 -17.75
N GLN A 506 -30.43 20.16 -17.57
CA GLN A 506 -31.19 20.90 -16.55
C GLN A 506 -30.66 20.67 -15.14
N LEU A 507 -30.36 19.41 -14.79
CA LEU A 507 -29.82 19.05 -13.48
C LEU A 507 -28.43 19.66 -13.24
N MET A 508 -27.58 19.76 -14.29
CA MET A 508 -26.27 20.41 -14.18
C MET A 508 -26.40 21.90 -13.84
N ASP A 509 -27.33 22.61 -14.48
CA ASP A 509 -27.60 24.01 -14.18
C ASP A 509 -28.17 24.16 -12.76
N GLN A 510 -29.11 23.30 -12.35
CA GLN A 510 -29.68 23.30 -11.00
C GLN A 510 -28.60 23.07 -9.93
N ASN A 511 -27.67 22.15 -10.16
CA ASN A 511 -26.52 21.93 -9.28
C ASN A 511 -25.66 23.19 -9.17
N PHE A 512 -25.42 23.90 -10.27
CA PHE A 512 -24.63 25.13 -10.21
C PHE A 512 -25.36 26.23 -9.43
N GLU A 513 -26.64 26.47 -9.73
CA GLU A 513 -27.41 27.52 -9.04
C GLU A 513 -27.55 27.24 -7.53
N LEU A 514 -27.76 25.97 -7.14
CA LEU A 514 -27.74 25.57 -5.73
C LEU A 514 -26.37 25.81 -5.08
N ARG A 515 -25.28 25.56 -5.80
CA ARG A 515 -23.94 25.86 -5.27
C ARG A 515 -23.72 27.35 -5.10
N ARG A 516 -24.16 28.16 -6.06
CA ARG A 516 -24.09 29.62 -6.02
C ARG A 516 -24.88 30.20 -4.86
N SER A 517 -26.07 29.68 -4.58
CA SER A 517 -26.90 30.16 -3.45
C SER A 517 -26.24 29.92 -2.09
N VAL A 518 -25.51 28.81 -1.93
CA VAL A 518 -24.86 28.46 -0.65
C VAL A 518 -23.48 29.09 -0.50
N TYR A 519 -22.67 29.07 -1.56
CA TYR A 519 -21.29 29.57 -1.52
C TYR A 519 -21.20 31.08 -1.76
N THR A 520 -22.21 31.72 -2.35
CA THR A 520 -22.22 33.13 -2.77
C THR A 520 -21.25 33.46 -3.91
N ASP A 521 -21.51 34.57 -4.60
CA ASP A 521 -20.71 35.01 -5.74
C ASP A 521 -19.27 35.36 -5.35
N ASP A 522 -19.08 35.93 -4.16
CA ASP A 522 -17.76 36.30 -3.63
C ASP A 522 -16.86 35.08 -3.48
N CYS A 523 -17.38 33.99 -2.90
CA CYS A 523 -16.60 32.76 -2.74
C CYS A 523 -16.34 32.05 -4.06
N LEU A 524 -17.30 32.07 -4.99
CA LEU A 524 -17.11 31.46 -6.31
C LEU A 524 -16.14 32.26 -7.17
N GLY A 525 -16.08 33.57 -6.99
CA GLY A 525 -15.14 34.45 -7.66
C GLY A 525 -15.53 34.80 -9.11
N PRO A 526 -15.17 36.00 -9.58
CA PRO A 526 -15.66 36.56 -10.84
C PRO A 526 -15.24 35.77 -12.07
N GLY A 527 -14.04 35.16 -12.06
CA GLY A 527 -13.55 34.36 -13.18
C GLY A 527 -14.39 33.10 -13.44
N ASN A 528 -14.80 32.41 -12.37
CA ASN A 528 -15.66 31.22 -12.48
C ASN A 528 -17.06 31.60 -12.97
N LEU A 529 -17.63 32.66 -12.42
CA LEU A 529 -18.95 33.16 -12.83
C LEU A 529 -18.96 33.59 -14.30
N LYS A 530 -17.91 34.29 -14.75
CA LYS A 530 -17.77 34.70 -16.16
C LYS A 530 -17.75 33.49 -17.10
N MET A 531 -17.01 32.43 -16.76
CA MET A 531 -16.97 31.20 -17.55
C MET A 531 -18.35 30.52 -17.63
N VAL A 532 -19.08 30.46 -16.52
CA VAL A 532 -20.43 29.88 -16.50
C VAL A 532 -21.40 30.68 -17.37
N LEU A 533 -21.41 32.01 -17.23
CA LEU A 533 -22.26 32.90 -18.03
C LEU A 533 -21.97 32.76 -19.52
N LEU A 534 -20.70 32.67 -19.91
CA LEU A 534 -20.30 32.51 -21.30
C LEU A 534 -20.83 31.20 -21.90
N GLY A 535 -20.69 30.07 -21.19
CA GLY A 535 -21.22 28.81 -21.69
C GLY A 535 -22.75 28.78 -21.77
N LYS A 536 -23.45 29.44 -20.82
CA LYS A 536 -24.91 29.60 -20.87
C LYS A 536 -25.37 30.46 -22.06
N GLN A 537 -24.64 31.52 -22.42
CA GLN A 537 -24.94 32.35 -23.60
C GLN A 537 -24.94 31.55 -24.91
N PHE A 538 -24.13 30.50 -25.00
CA PHE A 538 -24.09 29.60 -26.16
C PHE A 538 -25.01 28.37 -26.03
N GLY A 539 -25.91 28.37 -25.03
CA GLY A 539 -26.92 27.31 -24.85
C GLY A 539 -26.36 26.01 -24.29
N SER A 540 -25.22 26.04 -23.59
CA SER A 540 -24.71 24.90 -22.84
C SER A 540 -25.16 24.97 -21.39
N ALA A 541 -25.48 23.82 -20.79
CA ALA A 541 -25.54 23.69 -19.34
C ALA A 541 -24.11 23.70 -18.81
N VAL A 542 -23.87 24.38 -17.67
CA VAL A 542 -22.50 24.58 -17.15
C VAL A 542 -22.47 24.57 -15.64
N LYS A 543 -21.46 23.90 -15.08
CA LYS A 543 -21.17 23.93 -13.65
C LYS A 543 -19.67 23.86 -13.36
N LEU A 544 -19.31 23.93 -12.08
CA LEU A 544 -17.94 23.73 -11.62
C LEU A 544 -17.66 22.22 -11.42
N PRO A 545 -16.63 21.64 -12.03
CA PRO A 545 -16.27 20.24 -11.85
C PRO A 545 -15.53 19.97 -10.53
N GLY A 546 -15.05 21.01 -9.85
CA GLY A 546 -14.30 20.93 -8.59
C GLY A 546 -14.50 22.17 -7.73
N SER A 547 -13.52 22.51 -6.89
CA SER A 547 -13.61 23.67 -5.98
C SER A 547 -13.61 25.03 -6.68
N GLY A 548 -13.04 25.15 -7.89
CA GLY A 548 -13.04 26.36 -8.72
C GLY A 548 -11.89 26.38 -9.73
N GLY A 549 -11.84 27.37 -10.62
CA GLY A 549 -10.77 27.53 -11.62
C GLY A 549 -11.03 26.84 -12.96
N ALA A 550 -12.08 26.00 -13.03
CA ALA A 550 -12.57 25.37 -14.24
C ALA A 550 -14.09 25.26 -14.24
N VAL A 551 -14.68 25.11 -15.42
CA VAL A 551 -16.08 24.76 -15.66
C VAL A 551 -16.16 23.53 -16.58
N VAL A 552 -17.16 22.70 -16.34
CA VAL A 552 -17.56 21.60 -17.21
C VAL A 552 -18.94 21.91 -17.75
N GLY A 553 -19.15 21.65 -19.04
CA GLY A 553 -20.44 21.86 -19.65
C GLY A 553 -20.88 20.71 -20.55
N LEU A 554 -22.18 20.69 -20.78
CA LEU A 554 -22.89 19.76 -21.64
C LEU A 554 -23.61 20.57 -22.71
N CYS A 555 -23.20 20.38 -23.97
CA CYS A 555 -23.81 21.02 -25.12
C CYS A 555 -24.41 19.96 -26.05
N LEU A 556 -25.74 19.97 -26.17
CA LEU A 556 -26.48 19.00 -26.99
C LEU A 556 -26.45 19.34 -28.49
N ASP A 557 -26.16 20.60 -28.81
CA ASP A 557 -26.10 21.13 -30.17
C ASP A 557 -24.64 21.22 -30.63
N GLN A 558 -24.25 20.33 -31.55
CA GLN A 558 -22.87 20.25 -32.06
C GLN A 558 -22.46 21.52 -32.83
N ASP A 559 -23.39 22.22 -33.48
CA ASP A 559 -23.09 23.45 -34.24
C ASP A 559 -22.79 24.62 -33.29
N ARG A 560 -23.40 24.63 -32.10
CA ARG A 560 -23.10 25.60 -31.04
C ARG A 560 -21.79 25.30 -30.33
N LEU A 561 -21.34 24.05 -30.31
CA LEU A 561 -20.08 23.66 -29.70
C LEU A 561 -18.88 24.34 -30.37
N VAL A 562 -18.95 24.60 -31.69
CA VAL A 562 -17.92 25.37 -32.42
C VAL A 562 -17.82 26.80 -31.89
N ARG A 563 -18.94 27.41 -31.47
CA ARG A 563 -18.99 28.78 -30.94
C ARG A 563 -18.42 28.89 -29.52
N LEU A 564 -18.28 27.77 -28.81
CA LEU A 564 -17.61 27.73 -27.50
C LEU A 564 -16.10 27.99 -27.59
N ARG A 565 -15.51 28.06 -28.80
CA ARG A 565 -14.15 28.63 -28.95
C ARG A 565 -14.04 30.09 -28.49
N ALA A 566 -15.16 30.81 -28.31
CA ALA A 566 -15.20 32.11 -27.64
C ALA A 566 -14.58 32.10 -26.23
N PHE A 567 -14.50 30.95 -25.56
CA PHE A 567 -13.73 30.81 -24.32
C PHE A 567 -12.24 31.19 -24.50
N GLN A 568 -11.66 30.87 -25.66
CA GLN A 568 -10.27 31.21 -26.00
C GLN A 568 -10.09 32.72 -26.18
N GLU A 569 -11.05 33.40 -26.81
CA GLU A 569 -11.07 34.87 -26.94
C GLU A 569 -11.19 35.55 -25.57
N ALA A 570 -11.90 34.92 -24.62
CA ALA A 570 -12.00 35.37 -23.24
C ALA A 570 -10.77 35.05 -22.37
N GLY A 571 -9.69 34.51 -22.95
CA GLY A 571 -8.43 34.18 -22.25
C GLY A 571 -8.46 32.85 -21.48
N CYS A 572 -9.49 32.03 -21.68
CA CYS A 572 -9.61 30.70 -21.09
C CYS A 572 -9.04 29.64 -22.02
N VAL A 573 -8.60 28.52 -21.46
CA VAL A 573 -8.34 27.32 -22.24
C VAL A 573 -9.64 26.54 -22.38
N PHE A 574 -9.89 25.98 -23.56
CA PHE A 574 -11.07 25.18 -23.86
C PHE A 574 -10.65 23.83 -24.49
N CYS A 575 -11.25 22.74 -24.04
CA CYS A 575 -11.10 21.44 -24.66
C CYS A 575 -12.40 20.61 -24.62
N VAL A 576 -12.61 19.80 -25.65
CA VAL A 576 -13.69 18.79 -25.65
C VAL A 576 -13.21 17.60 -24.82
N ILE A 577 -14.04 17.13 -23.89
CA ILE A 577 -13.69 16.03 -23.00
C ILE A 577 -13.66 14.73 -23.80
N THR A 578 -12.57 13.98 -23.65
CA THR A 578 -12.43 12.60 -24.11
C THR A 578 -12.56 11.69 -22.88
N PRO A 579 -13.70 11.01 -22.69
CA PRO A 579 -13.87 10.08 -21.58
C PRO A 579 -12.83 8.95 -21.62
N TYR A 580 -12.27 8.61 -20.47
CA TYR A 580 -11.39 7.43 -20.33
C TYR A 580 -12.23 6.22 -19.92
N ASN A 581 -12.30 5.20 -20.78
CA ASN A 581 -13.03 3.97 -20.52
C ASN A 581 -12.05 2.82 -20.17
N PRO A 582 -12.01 2.36 -18.90
CA PRO A 582 -11.08 1.31 -18.48
C PRO A 582 -11.35 -0.05 -19.14
N SER A 583 -12.56 -0.31 -19.63
CA SER A 583 -12.93 -1.57 -20.31
C SER A 583 -12.45 -1.64 -21.77
N ALA A 584 -12.08 -0.51 -22.37
CA ALA A 584 -11.55 -0.47 -23.74
C ALA A 584 -10.02 -0.69 -23.78
N SER A 585 -9.32 -0.39 -22.69
CA SER A 585 -7.85 -0.51 -22.57
C SER A 585 -7.33 -1.94 -22.45
N THR A 586 -8.16 -2.91 -22.07
CA THR A 586 -7.78 -4.34 -21.99
C THR A 586 -7.49 -4.99 -23.35
N VAL A 587 -7.78 -4.31 -24.47
CA VAL A 587 -7.56 -4.84 -25.82
C VAL A 587 -6.18 -4.44 -26.40
N CYS A 588 -5.42 -3.55 -25.75
CA CYS A 588 -4.17 -3.00 -26.32
C CYS A 588 -2.94 -3.03 -25.39
N GLY A 589 -2.88 -3.99 -24.45
CA GLY A 589 -1.79 -4.15 -23.49
C GLY A 589 -0.80 -5.27 -23.82
N GLN A 590 -0.28 -5.31 -25.03
CA GLN A 590 0.96 -6.02 -25.38
C GLN A 590 1.82 -5.05 -26.18
N HIS A 591 2.64 -4.23 -25.52
CA HIS A 591 3.84 -3.62 -26.10
C HIS A 591 4.84 -3.27 -25.01
#